data_AF-A0A949RQE0-F1
#
_entry.id   AF-A0A949RQE0-F1
#
_cell.length_a   1.000
_cell.length_b   1.000
_cell.length_c   1.000
_cell.angle_alpha   90.00
_cell.angle_beta   90.00
_cell.angle_gamma   90.00
#
_symmetry.space_group_name_H-M   'P 1'
#
loop_
_entity.id
_entity.type
_entity.pdbx_description
1 polymer ?
#
loop_
_entity_poly.entity_id
_entity_poly.type
_entity_poly.pdbx_seq_one_letter_code
_entity_poly.pdbx_strand_id
1 'polypeptide(L)'
;MRYAILFISTALFGFPHYQQLGEGVYAAGFAAKYGSANSGWVALDESTLLIDTPKGIDAQEYIDGVEKITGKPVRWVLLTDPEARSSPEMAALEARGVKRIDRTSGGIELFPYSGGRAVFIRNAKVLFTGPAGVNGPRMKLAGKDTAEWLAAVEMMGKLGAEKVAPGYGSWGDGSLLERQRRFLRELRRQVGHMISMERPLETIEKEVKLPAADFVWMPYDDPVAEDIRHVYAELTVPAAPFQGKPLSGSKPHALVLIGDRYHEPGHVRDGLQPVFDATGVVPHFTVDVRALNAENLAKVKLLVILRDGMMWPDGPAGKYRIWMTPEQEKAVVDFVNRGGGFLNLHNSMGLYPENGPYLKLVGGKYIGHGPLERFRVEVVDHTHPITRGVQDFFAADEQHTPPYDDTKVRLLLRNRSDEGKTAAAGWAYEPGRGRVCHLASGHTREALGNAEFQRLMRQAVEWLAGR
;
A
#
# COMPACT_ATOMS: atom_id res chain seq x y z
N MET A 1 -39.92 -27.22 12.20
CA MET A 1 -39.79 -26.99 10.75
C MET A 1 -38.31 -27.02 10.38
N ARG A 2 -37.84 -28.12 9.78
CA ARG A 2 -36.47 -28.25 9.28
C ARG A 2 -36.51 -27.90 7.78
N TYR A 3 -35.83 -26.84 7.38
CA TYR A 3 -35.54 -26.58 5.96
C TYR A 3 -34.47 -27.59 5.51
N ALA A 4 -34.89 -28.59 4.74
CA ALA A 4 -33.98 -29.45 4.01
C ALA A 4 -33.52 -28.70 2.76
N ILE A 5 -32.25 -28.26 2.74
CA ILE A 5 -31.58 -27.80 1.53
C ILE A 5 -31.36 -29.05 0.67
N LEU A 6 -32.07 -29.12 -0.45
CA LEU A 6 -32.00 -30.22 -1.40
C LEU A 6 -30.68 -30.13 -2.18
N PHE A 7 -29.67 -30.89 -1.76
CA PHE A 7 -28.50 -31.17 -2.59
C PHE A 7 -28.91 -32.18 -3.67
N ILE A 8 -29.23 -31.72 -4.88
CA ILE A 8 -29.29 -32.60 -6.05
C ILE A 8 -27.86 -32.82 -6.52
N SER A 9 -27.20 -33.84 -5.97
CA SER A 9 -25.98 -34.42 -6.51
C SER A 9 -26.36 -35.52 -7.49
N THR A 10 -26.66 -35.16 -8.74
CA THR A 10 -26.50 -36.10 -9.84
C THR A 10 -25.04 -36.03 -10.26
N ALA A 11 -24.21 -36.90 -9.67
CA ALA A 11 -22.82 -37.06 -10.06
C ALA A 11 -22.75 -37.55 -11.52
N LEU A 12 -22.66 -36.62 -12.46
CA LEU A 12 -21.98 -36.85 -13.72
C LEU A 12 -20.52 -37.10 -13.35
N PHE A 13 -20.05 -38.34 -13.50
CA PHE A 13 -18.65 -38.68 -13.31
C PHE A 13 -17.79 -37.76 -14.19
N GLY A 14 -17.10 -36.79 -13.57
CA GLY A 14 -16.14 -35.90 -14.24
C GLY A 14 -16.47 -34.39 -14.18
N PHE A 15 -17.73 -33.99 -13.97
CA PHE A 15 -18.09 -32.56 -13.89
C PHE A 15 -17.69 -31.94 -12.54
N PRO A 16 -17.15 -30.70 -12.50
CA PRO A 16 -16.61 -30.13 -11.27
C PRO A 16 -17.69 -29.85 -10.23
N HIS A 17 -17.29 -29.77 -8.96
CA HIS A 17 -18.18 -29.27 -7.92
C HIS A 17 -18.50 -27.81 -8.22
N TYR A 18 -19.79 -27.49 -8.35
CA TYR A 18 -20.26 -26.14 -8.66
C TYR A 18 -21.37 -25.69 -7.71
N GLN A 19 -21.51 -24.37 -7.59
CA GLN A 19 -22.58 -23.73 -6.85
C GLN A 19 -23.08 -22.48 -7.59
N GLN A 20 -24.39 -22.26 -7.55
CA GLN A 20 -24.97 -20.98 -7.91
C GLN A 20 -24.72 -19.95 -6.80
N LEU A 21 -23.96 -18.90 -7.12
CA LEU A 21 -23.60 -17.84 -6.17
C LEU A 21 -24.58 -16.66 -6.22
N GLY A 22 -25.28 -16.48 -7.34
CA GLY A 22 -26.33 -15.50 -7.52
C GLY A 22 -27.21 -15.88 -8.72
N GLU A 23 -28.26 -15.11 -8.98
CA GLU A 23 -29.14 -15.37 -10.12
C GLU A 23 -28.33 -15.41 -11.42
N GLY A 24 -28.38 -16.54 -12.13
CA GLY A 24 -27.61 -16.77 -13.36
C GLY A 24 -26.08 -16.84 -13.22
N VAL A 25 -25.51 -16.78 -12.01
CA VAL A 25 -24.06 -16.76 -11.78
C VAL A 25 -23.61 -17.97 -10.97
N TYR A 26 -22.63 -18.70 -11.50
CA TYR A 26 -22.14 -19.94 -10.94
C TYR A 26 -20.62 -19.92 -10.81
N ALA A 27 -20.11 -20.61 -9.79
CA ALA A 27 -18.70 -20.91 -9.65
C ALA A 27 -18.50 -22.44 -9.59
N ALA A 28 -17.40 -22.90 -10.15
CA ALA A 28 -16.95 -24.28 -10.10
C ALA A 28 -15.51 -24.35 -9.57
N GLY A 29 -15.29 -25.26 -8.62
CA GLY A 29 -13.99 -25.50 -8.01
C GLY A 29 -13.44 -26.85 -8.46
N PHE A 30 -12.13 -26.90 -8.66
CA PHE A 30 -11.41 -28.12 -9.03
C PHE A 30 -10.69 -28.73 -7.84
N ALA A 31 -10.48 -30.05 -7.86
CA ALA A 31 -9.78 -30.75 -6.79
C ALA A 31 -8.31 -30.28 -6.66
N ALA A 32 -7.71 -30.48 -5.48
CA ALA A 32 -6.31 -30.13 -5.19
C ALA A 32 -5.30 -30.71 -6.20
N LYS A 33 -5.59 -31.87 -6.78
CA LYS A 33 -4.76 -32.50 -7.82
C LYS A 33 -4.67 -31.68 -9.13
N TYR A 34 -5.59 -30.75 -9.36
CA TYR A 34 -5.60 -29.83 -10.51
C TYR A 34 -5.19 -28.40 -10.12
N GLY A 35 -4.69 -28.22 -8.90
CA GLY A 35 -4.24 -26.92 -8.39
C GLY A 35 -5.34 -26.07 -7.78
N SER A 36 -6.55 -26.61 -7.51
CA SER A 36 -7.68 -25.92 -6.84
C SER A 36 -8.00 -24.52 -7.36
N ALA A 37 -7.84 -24.29 -8.66
CA ALA A 37 -8.30 -23.07 -9.28
C ALA A 37 -9.83 -23.06 -9.34
N ASN A 38 -10.45 -21.89 -9.31
CA ASN A 38 -11.87 -21.78 -9.62
C ASN A 38 -12.06 -21.27 -11.05
N SER A 39 -13.18 -21.69 -11.62
CA SER A 39 -13.78 -21.06 -12.79
C SER A 39 -15.23 -20.74 -12.48
N GLY A 40 -15.93 -20.08 -13.38
CA GLY A 40 -17.35 -19.81 -13.24
C GLY A 40 -18.01 -19.55 -14.56
N TRP A 41 -19.30 -19.25 -14.51
CA TRP A 41 -20.05 -18.83 -15.68
C TRP A 41 -21.22 -17.93 -15.31
N VAL A 42 -21.63 -17.12 -16.28
CA VAL A 42 -22.76 -16.21 -16.22
C VAL A 42 -23.70 -16.54 -17.38
N ALA A 43 -24.93 -16.91 -17.04
CA ALA A 43 -26.00 -17.09 -18.02
C ALA A 43 -26.50 -15.70 -18.47
N LEU A 44 -26.12 -15.30 -19.68
CA LEU A 44 -26.61 -14.09 -20.36
C LEU A 44 -27.92 -14.41 -21.07
N ASP A 45 -28.56 -13.45 -21.74
CA ASP A 45 -29.86 -13.67 -22.40
C ASP A 45 -29.85 -14.86 -23.38
N GLU A 46 -28.93 -14.83 -24.36
CA GLU A 46 -28.87 -15.79 -25.48
C GLU A 46 -27.65 -16.73 -25.44
N SER A 47 -26.78 -16.57 -24.44
CA SER A 47 -25.52 -17.33 -24.37
C SER A 47 -25.00 -17.41 -22.94
N THR A 48 -23.95 -18.21 -22.77
CA THR A 48 -23.20 -18.31 -21.51
C THR A 48 -21.79 -17.75 -21.69
N LEU A 49 -21.38 -16.91 -20.74
CA LEU A 49 -20.02 -16.40 -20.59
C LEU A 49 -19.31 -17.22 -19.52
N LEU A 50 -18.20 -17.85 -19.87
CA LEU A 50 -17.28 -18.45 -18.89
C LEU A 50 -16.39 -17.39 -18.26
N ILE A 51 -16.04 -17.60 -17.00
CA ILE A 51 -15.01 -16.87 -16.27
C ILE A 51 -13.92 -17.89 -15.92
N ASP A 52 -12.74 -17.70 -16.50
CA ASP A 52 -11.60 -18.62 -16.49
C ASP A 52 -11.84 -20.00 -17.15
N THR A 53 -10.74 -20.74 -17.30
CA THR A 53 -10.72 -22.04 -17.98
C THR A 53 -10.99 -23.21 -17.02
N PRO A 54 -11.57 -24.32 -17.48
CA PRO A 54 -11.86 -25.49 -16.65
C PRO A 54 -10.62 -26.36 -16.42
N LYS A 55 -9.71 -25.88 -15.56
CA LYS A 55 -8.41 -26.51 -15.35
C LYS A 55 -8.53 -27.98 -14.91
N GLY A 56 -7.92 -28.88 -15.69
CA GLY A 56 -7.92 -30.31 -15.40
C GLY A 56 -9.21 -31.08 -15.77
N ILE A 57 -10.12 -30.44 -16.52
CA ILE A 57 -11.32 -31.07 -17.09
C ILE A 57 -11.28 -30.91 -18.61
N ASP A 58 -11.81 -31.90 -19.33
CA ASP A 58 -11.98 -31.79 -20.77
C ASP A 58 -12.91 -30.62 -21.12
N ALA A 59 -12.50 -29.81 -22.10
CA ALA A 59 -13.24 -28.60 -22.46
C ALA A 59 -14.64 -28.91 -23.00
N GLN A 60 -14.83 -30.02 -23.72
CA GLN A 60 -16.15 -30.39 -24.24
C GLN A 60 -17.06 -30.87 -23.12
N GLU A 61 -16.55 -31.72 -22.22
CA GLU A 61 -17.31 -32.15 -21.04
C GLU A 61 -17.76 -30.95 -20.19
N TYR A 62 -16.87 -29.96 -20.04
CA TYR A 62 -17.19 -28.73 -19.32
C TYR A 62 -18.27 -27.91 -20.03
N ILE A 63 -18.14 -27.70 -21.35
CA ILE A 63 -19.15 -26.98 -22.14
C ILE A 63 -20.50 -27.68 -22.03
N ASP A 64 -20.56 -29.00 -22.26
CA ASP A 64 -21.81 -29.77 -22.25
C ASP A 64 -22.55 -29.65 -20.91
N GLY A 65 -21.81 -29.72 -19.79
CA GLY A 65 -22.42 -29.58 -18.48
C GLY A 65 -22.88 -28.15 -18.19
N VAL A 66 -22.11 -27.12 -18.60
CA VAL A 66 -22.52 -25.72 -18.44
C VAL A 66 -23.76 -25.40 -19.29
N GLU A 67 -23.80 -25.86 -20.55
CA GLU A 67 -24.96 -25.66 -21.43
C GLU A 67 -26.19 -26.41 -20.91
N LYS A 68 -26.02 -27.61 -20.33
CA LYS A 68 -27.10 -28.34 -19.68
C LYS A 68 -27.66 -27.62 -18.46
N ILE A 69 -26.81 -26.95 -17.67
CA ILE A 69 -27.23 -26.20 -16.47
C ILE A 69 -27.93 -24.90 -16.86
N THR A 70 -27.39 -24.18 -17.84
CA THR A 70 -27.87 -22.84 -18.22
C THR A 70 -28.98 -22.88 -19.26
N GLY A 71 -29.10 -23.96 -20.02
CA GLY A 71 -29.94 -24.05 -21.21
C GLY A 71 -29.47 -23.17 -22.37
N LYS A 72 -28.24 -22.65 -22.31
CA LYS A 72 -27.72 -21.61 -23.22
C LYS A 72 -26.33 -21.97 -23.74
N PRO A 73 -26.03 -21.66 -25.02
CA PRO A 73 -24.76 -22.05 -25.62
C PRO A 73 -23.59 -21.28 -25.00
N VAL A 74 -22.48 -21.96 -24.75
CA VAL A 74 -21.22 -21.31 -24.33
C VAL A 74 -20.60 -20.63 -25.54
N ARG A 75 -20.46 -19.30 -25.48
CA ARG A 75 -19.95 -18.50 -26.60
C ARG A 75 -18.67 -17.76 -26.25
N TRP A 76 -18.51 -17.39 -24.99
CA TRP A 76 -17.51 -16.44 -24.55
C TRP A 76 -16.73 -16.97 -23.37
N VAL A 77 -15.47 -16.56 -23.26
CA VAL A 77 -14.67 -16.74 -22.05
C VAL A 77 -13.92 -15.46 -21.74
N LEU A 78 -13.97 -15.07 -20.47
CA LEU A 78 -13.24 -13.96 -19.88
C LEU A 78 -12.20 -14.54 -18.92
N LEU A 79 -10.93 -14.18 -19.11
CA LEU A 79 -9.85 -14.64 -18.25
C LEU A 79 -9.55 -13.61 -17.17
N THR A 80 -9.52 -14.06 -15.91
CA THR A 80 -9.10 -13.26 -14.75
C THR A 80 -7.59 -13.37 -14.52
N ASP A 81 -7.01 -14.52 -14.87
CA ASP A 81 -5.57 -14.77 -14.86
C ASP A 81 -4.99 -14.73 -16.29
N PRO A 82 -4.11 -13.77 -16.61
CA PRO A 82 -3.46 -13.71 -17.91
C PRO A 82 -2.59 -14.92 -18.22
N GLU A 83 -2.09 -15.65 -17.21
CA GLU A 83 -1.28 -16.87 -17.42
C GLU A 83 -2.11 -17.98 -18.09
N ALA A 84 -3.43 -18.00 -17.89
CA ALA A 84 -4.33 -18.96 -18.55
C ALA A 84 -4.46 -18.73 -20.06
N ARG A 85 -4.00 -17.59 -20.59
CA ARG A 85 -4.15 -17.22 -22.00
C ARG A 85 -3.53 -18.23 -22.97
N SER A 86 -2.45 -18.87 -22.56
CA SER A 86 -1.66 -19.83 -23.35
C SER A 86 -1.82 -21.26 -22.83
N SER A 87 -2.85 -21.54 -22.02
CA SER A 87 -3.06 -22.88 -21.46
C SER A 87 -3.64 -23.85 -22.49
N PRO A 88 -3.37 -25.16 -22.35
CA PRO A 88 -4.02 -26.19 -23.15
C PRO A 88 -5.56 -26.14 -23.07
N GLU A 89 -6.10 -25.84 -21.89
CA GLU A 89 -7.55 -25.72 -21.68
C GLU A 89 -8.14 -24.54 -22.46
N MET A 90 -7.43 -23.41 -22.53
CA MET A 90 -7.85 -22.29 -23.35
C MET A 90 -7.82 -22.66 -24.84
N ALA A 91 -6.76 -23.31 -25.32
CA ALA A 91 -6.68 -23.78 -26.70
C ALA A 91 -7.83 -24.75 -27.05
N ALA A 92 -8.20 -25.64 -26.12
CA ALA A 92 -9.30 -26.57 -26.29
C ALA A 92 -10.67 -25.86 -26.37
N LEU A 93 -10.90 -24.83 -25.56
CA LEU A 93 -12.10 -23.98 -25.66
C LEU A 93 -12.19 -23.27 -27.01
N GLU A 94 -11.08 -22.71 -27.51
CA GLU A 94 -11.06 -22.04 -28.83
C GLU A 94 -11.33 -23.00 -29.98
N ALA A 95 -10.78 -24.22 -29.91
CA ALA A 95 -11.04 -25.26 -30.90
C ALA A 95 -12.54 -25.66 -30.97
N ARG A 96 -13.31 -25.41 -29.90
CA ARG A 96 -14.77 -25.61 -29.84
C ARG A 96 -15.57 -24.34 -30.16
N GLY A 97 -14.91 -23.27 -30.59
CA GLY A 97 -15.56 -22.03 -31.03
C GLY A 97 -15.91 -21.04 -29.91
N VAL A 98 -15.44 -21.28 -28.69
CA VAL A 98 -15.56 -20.31 -27.58
C VAL A 98 -14.57 -19.18 -27.81
N LYS A 99 -15.07 -17.94 -27.82
CA LYS A 99 -14.27 -16.75 -28.12
C LYS A 99 -13.83 -16.03 -26.85
N ARG A 100 -12.56 -15.67 -26.79
CA ARG A 100 -12.03 -14.81 -25.72
C ARG A 100 -12.58 -13.39 -25.85
N ILE A 101 -12.89 -12.78 -24.71
CA ILE A 101 -13.27 -11.37 -24.61
C ILE A 101 -12.46 -10.66 -23.53
N ASP A 102 -12.20 -9.37 -23.74
CA ASP A 102 -11.50 -8.50 -22.79
C ASP A 102 -12.35 -7.28 -22.37
N ARG A 103 -13.60 -7.23 -22.83
CA ARG A 103 -14.56 -6.17 -22.55
C ARG A 103 -15.93 -6.80 -22.35
N THR A 104 -16.72 -6.19 -21.48
CA THR A 104 -18.05 -6.65 -21.10
C THR A 104 -19.02 -5.48 -21.04
N SER A 105 -20.32 -5.81 -21.01
CA SER A 105 -21.42 -4.87 -20.81
C SER A 105 -22.46 -5.52 -19.89
N GLY A 106 -23.63 -4.89 -19.67
CA GLY A 106 -24.74 -5.54 -18.99
C GLY A 106 -24.52 -5.81 -17.50
N GLY A 107 -23.80 -4.93 -16.79
CA GLY A 107 -23.56 -5.06 -15.35
C GLY A 107 -22.40 -5.99 -14.97
N ILE A 108 -21.59 -6.41 -15.94
CA ILE A 108 -20.32 -7.11 -15.72
C ILE A 108 -19.18 -6.10 -15.81
N GLU A 109 -18.49 -5.87 -14.71
CA GLU A 109 -17.43 -4.87 -14.59
C GLU A 109 -16.06 -5.51 -14.36
N LEU A 110 -15.05 -4.98 -15.04
CA LEU A 110 -13.68 -5.48 -15.01
C LEU A 110 -12.77 -4.51 -14.26
N PHE A 111 -12.01 -5.04 -13.31
CA PHE A 111 -11.07 -4.26 -12.52
C PHE A 111 -9.66 -4.83 -12.65
N PRO A 112 -8.82 -4.28 -13.55
CA PRO A 112 -7.46 -4.78 -13.75
C PRO A 112 -6.55 -4.43 -12.57
N TYR A 113 -5.58 -5.30 -12.30
CA TYR A 113 -4.49 -5.09 -11.36
C TYR A 113 -3.24 -5.85 -11.84
N SER A 114 -2.06 -5.62 -11.24
CA SER A 114 -0.84 -6.33 -11.65
C SER A 114 -1.02 -7.86 -11.63
N GLY A 115 -0.84 -8.51 -12.78
CA GLY A 115 -0.94 -9.97 -12.89
C GLY A 115 -2.36 -10.53 -12.87
N GLY A 116 -3.41 -9.73 -13.05
CA GLY A 116 -4.79 -10.23 -13.13
C GLY A 116 -5.88 -9.18 -13.34
N ARG A 117 -7.13 -9.61 -13.21
CA ARG A 117 -8.29 -8.71 -13.10
C ARG A 117 -9.38 -9.36 -12.24
N ALA A 118 -10.14 -8.53 -11.54
CA ALA A 118 -11.37 -8.96 -10.89
C ALA A 118 -12.57 -8.71 -11.81
N VAL A 119 -13.62 -9.50 -11.65
CA VAL A 119 -14.86 -9.45 -12.43
C VAL A 119 -16.03 -9.37 -11.47
N PHE A 120 -16.73 -8.23 -11.48
CA PHE A 120 -17.88 -8.01 -10.63
C PHE A 120 -19.18 -8.08 -11.43
N ILE A 121 -20.07 -8.97 -11.03
CA ILE A 121 -21.41 -9.11 -11.62
C ILE A 121 -22.37 -8.31 -10.73
N ARG A 122 -22.60 -7.05 -11.09
CA ARG A 122 -23.31 -6.06 -10.25
C ARG A 122 -24.71 -6.51 -9.85
N ASN A 123 -25.49 -7.03 -10.80
CA ASN A 123 -26.88 -7.43 -10.56
C ASN A 123 -27.00 -8.60 -9.58
N ALA A 124 -26.06 -9.55 -9.66
CA ALA A 124 -26.01 -10.71 -8.78
C ALA A 124 -25.17 -10.46 -7.51
N LYS A 125 -24.47 -9.33 -7.42
CA LYS A 125 -23.48 -9.00 -6.38
C LYS A 125 -22.45 -10.12 -6.16
N VAL A 126 -21.99 -10.75 -7.24
CA VAL A 126 -20.96 -11.81 -7.21
C VAL A 126 -19.65 -11.25 -7.74
N LEU A 127 -18.55 -11.51 -7.02
CA LEU A 127 -17.21 -11.10 -7.41
C LEU A 127 -16.32 -12.31 -7.69
N PHE A 128 -15.71 -12.36 -8.86
CA PHE A 128 -14.58 -13.24 -9.16
C PHE A 128 -13.30 -12.42 -8.98
N THR A 129 -12.42 -12.84 -8.08
CA THR A 129 -11.28 -11.99 -7.68
C THR A 129 -10.07 -12.14 -8.59
N GLY A 130 -10.04 -13.18 -9.43
CA GLY A 130 -8.82 -13.66 -10.07
C GLY A 130 -7.75 -14.06 -9.06
N PRO A 131 -6.46 -14.10 -9.47
CA PRO A 131 -5.37 -14.61 -8.64
C PRO A 131 -5.13 -13.82 -7.34
N ALA A 132 -5.65 -12.59 -7.22
CA ALA A 132 -5.49 -11.77 -6.02
C ALA A 132 -6.38 -12.19 -4.84
N GLY A 133 -7.33 -13.11 -5.04
CA GLY A 133 -8.14 -13.67 -3.97
C GLY A 133 -7.88 -15.16 -3.79
N VAL A 134 -7.58 -15.55 -2.55
CA VAL A 134 -7.37 -16.94 -2.14
C VAL A 134 -8.23 -17.21 -0.89
N ASN A 135 -8.92 -18.34 -0.86
CA ASN A 135 -9.50 -18.88 0.36
C ASN A 135 -8.70 -20.10 0.81
N GLY A 136 -7.70 -19.85 1.64
CA GLY A 136 -6.72 -20.85 2.02
C GLY A 136 -5.64 -20.22 2.89
N PRO A 137 -4.60 -20.98 3.22
CA PRO A 137 -3.63 -20.58 4.24
C PRO A 137 -2.87 -19.31 3.90
N ARG A 138 -2.31 -19.20 2.70
CA ARG A 138 -1.68 -17.97 2.23
C ARG A 138 -1.61 -17.93 0.72
N MET A 139 -1.47 -16.72 0.21
CA MET A 139 -1.31 -16.45 -1.21
C MET A 139 0.16 -16.59 -1.62
N LYS A 140 0.43 -17.11 -2.82
CA LYS A 140 1.79 -17.14 -3.36
C LYS A 140 2.15 -15.76 -3.91
N LEU A 141 3.19 -15.13 -3.36
CA LEU A 141 3.55 -13.74 -3.71
C LEU A 141 4.65 -13.63 -4.76
N ALA A 142 5.41 -14.70 -5.02
CA ALA A 142 6.54 -14.67 -5.93
C ALA A 142 6.15 -14.09 -7.31
N GLY A 143 6.86 -13.04 -7.73
CA GLY A 143 6.63 -12.37 -9.00
C GLY A 143 5.37 -11.50 -9.07
N LYS A 144 4.66 -11.28 -7.97
CA LYS A 144 3.49 -10.41 -7.89
C LYS A 144 3.87 -9.04 -7.30
N ASP A 145 3.14 -7.97 -7.65
CA ASP A 145 3.35 -6.66 -7.03
C ASP A 145 2.45 -6.54 -5.80
N THR A 146 3.01 -6.75 -4.61
CA THR A 146 2.18 -6.88 -3.39
C THR A 146 1.56 -5.55 -2.94
N ALA A 147 2.11 -4.42 -3.38
CA ALA A 147 1.50 -3.11 -3.16
C ALA A 147 0.25 -2.92 -4.04
N GLU A 148 0.35 -3.26 -5.33
CA GLU A 148 -0.80 -3.22 -6.23
C GLU A 148 -1.87 -4.26 -5.86
N TRP A 149 -1.47 -5.44 -5.39
CA TRP A 149 -2.42 -6.47 -4.93
C TRP A 149 -3.17 -6.01 -3.68
N LEU A 150 -2.50 -5.37 -2.71
CA LEU A 150 -3.18 -4.80 -1.55
C LEU A 150 -4.22 -3.76 -1.99
N ALA A 151 -3.85 -2.85 -2.91
CA ALA A 151 -4.79 -1.86 -3.44
C ALA A 151 -5.98 -2.51 -4.18
N ALA A 152 -5.73 -3.58 -4.94
CA ALA A 152 -6.78 -4.32 -5.64
C ALA A 152 -7.77 -4.97 -4.66
N VAL A 153 -7.28 -5.62 -3.61
CA VAL A 153 -8.11 -6.24 -2.56
C VAL A 153 -8.94 -5.18 -1.81
N GLU A 154 -8.35 -4.04 -1.49
CA GLU A 154 -9.07 -2.92 -0.86
C GLU A 154 -10.16 -2.33 -1.76
N MET A 155 -9.90 -2.21 -3.06
CA MET A 155 -10.89 -1.78 -4.05
C MET A 155 -12.02 -2.80 -4.15
N MET A 156 -11.70 -4.09 -4.27
CA MET A 156 -12.66 -5.18 -4.33
C MET A 156 -13.59 -5.20 -3.11
N GLY A 157 -13.05 -4.96 -1.91
CA GLY A 157 -13.83 -4.88 -0.67
C GLY A 157 -14.89 -3.76 -0.66
N LYS A 158 -14.72 -2.72 -1.49
CA LYS A 158 -15.65 -1.59 -1.61
C LYS A 158 -16.75 -1.81 -2.67
N LEU A 159 -16.68 -2.90 -3.45
CA LEU A 159 -17.65 -3.17 -4.53
C LEU A 159 -19.03 -3.63 -4.01
N GLY A 160 -19.12 -4.07 -2.75
CA GLY A 160 -20.38 -4.52 -2.14
C GLY A 160 -20.85 -5.90 -2.62
N ALA A 161 -19.91 -6.81 -2.94
CA ALA A 161 -20.22 -8.18 -3.30
C ALA A 161 -20.75 -8.98 -2.09
N GLU A 162 -21.82 -9.75 -2.29
CA GLU A 162 -22.39 -10.66 -1.28
C GLU A 162 -21.74 -12.05 -1.35
N LYS A 163 -21.29 -12.46 -2.53
CA LYS A 163 -20.51 -13.69 -2.75
C LYS A 163 -19.21 -13.40 -3.46
N VAL A 164 -18.17 -14.11 -3.05
CA VAL A 164 -16.81 -13.98 -3.59
C VAL A 164 -16.31 -15.34 -4.03
N ALA A 165 -16.01 -15.48 -5.31
CA ALA A 165 -15.32 -16.62 -5.92
C ALA A 165 -13.82 -16.26 -6.05
N PRO A 166 -12.94 -16.81 -5.19
CA PRO A 166 -11.52 -16.55 -5.29
C PRO A 166 -10.91 -17.22 -6.52
N GLY A 167 -9.68 -16.86 -6.90
CA GLY A 167 -8.92 -17.64 -7.89
C GLY A 167 -8.60 -19.05 -7.38
N TYR A 168 -8.42 -19.21 -6.06
CA TYR A 168 -8.10 -20.50 -5.42
C TYR A 168 -8.87 -20.74 -4.12
N GLY A 169 -9.30 -21.98 -3.90
CA GLY A 169 -10.00 -22.41 -2.68
C GLY A 169 -11.51 -22.16 -2.70
N SER A 170 -12.21 -22.44 -1.61
CA SER A 170 -13.67 -22.35 -1.57
C SER A 170 -14.19 -20.91 -1.75
N TRP A 171 -15.30 -20.73 -2.45
CA TRP A 171 -16.02 -19.45 -2.47
C TRP A 171 -16.57 -19.07 -1.09
N GLY A 172 -16.80 -17.78 -0.87
CA GLY A 172 -17.21 -17.22 0.41
C GLY A 172 -17.85 -15.85 0.24
N ASP A 173 -17.53 -14.94 1.15
CA ASP A 173 -18.02 -13.56 1.18
C ASP A 173 -16.84 -12.57 1.35
N GLY A 174 -17.15 -11.31 1.63
CA GLY A 174 -16.16 -10.25 1.84
C GLY A 174 -15.12 -10.54 2.94
N SER A 175 -15.38 -11.48 3.86
CA SER A 175 -14.40 -11.87 4.88
C SER A 175 -13.11 -12.43 4.26
N LEU A 176 -13.19 -13.03 3.08
CA LEU A 176 -12.02 -13.53 2.33
C LEU A 176 -11.09 -12.39 1.94
N LEU A 177 -11.65 -11.33 1.33
CA LEU A 177 -10.89 -10.15 0.92
C LEU A 177 -10.27 -9.46 2.13
N GLU A 178 -11.03 -9.37 3.22
CA GLU A 178 -10.54 -8.79 4.46
C GLU A 178 -9.36 -9.57 5.05
N ARG A 179 -9.39 -10.91 5.01
CA ARG A 179 -8.23 -11.74 5.41
C ARG A 179 -7.00 -11.47 4.53
N GLN A 180 -7.17 -11.43 3.21
CA GLN A 180 -6.07 -11.14 2.28
C GLN A 180 -5.50 -9.74 2.48
N ARG A 181 -6.36 -8.75 2.73
CA ARG A 181 -5.95 -7.39 3.06
C ARG A 181 -5.11 -7.36 4.33
N ARG A 182 -5.54 -8.03 5.39
CA ARG A 182 -4.79 -8.10 6.66
C ARG A 182 -3.45 -8.80 6.48
N PHE A 183 -3.42 -9.94 5.80
CA PHE A 183 -2.18 -10.67 5.48
C PHE A 183 -1.16 -9.77 4.77
N LEU A 184 -1.53 -9.16 3.64
CA LEU A 184 -0.64 -8.30 2.86
C LEU A 184 -0.22 -7.05 3.63
N ARG A 185 -1.17 -6.40 4.32
CA ARG A 185 -0.88 -5.18 5.07
C ARG A 185 0.10 -5.48 6.20
N GLU A 186 -0.13 -6.55 6.96
CA GLU A 186 0.69 -6.88 8.12
C GLU A 186 2.08 -7.38 7.73
N LEU A 187 2.17 -8.21 6.69
CA LEU A 187 3.46 -8.64 6.12
C LEU A 187 4.29 -7.43 5.68
N ARG A 188 3.72 -6.53 4.87
CA ARG A 188 4.43 -5.32 4.40
C ARG A 188 4.80 -4.38 5.54
N ARG A 189 3.92 -4.26 6.54
CA ARG A 189 4.12 -3.42 7.72
C ARG A 189 5.31 -3.90 8.55
N GLN A 190 5.32 -5.17 8.95
CA GLN A 190 6.40 -5.71 9.79
C GLN A 190 7.74 -5.76 9.05
N VAL A 191 7.74 -6.24 7.79
CA VAL A 191 8.97 -6.26 6.97
C VAL A 191 9.50 -4.84 6.78
N GLY A 192 8.64 -3.88 6.43
CA GLY A 192 9.03 -2.49 6.25
C GLY A 192 9.58 -1.84 7.51
N HIS A 193 8.97 -2.10 8.67
CA HIS A 193 9.45 -1.60 9.95
C HIS A 193 10.82 -2.19 10.33
N MET A 194 11.04 -3.48 10.06
CA MET A 194 12.35 -4.08 10.31
C MET A 194 13.43 -3.58 9.35
N ILE A 195 13.08 -3.31 8.08
CA ILE A 195 13.99 -2.66 7.12
C ILE A 195 14.39 -1.26 7.60
N SER A 196 13.45 -0.46 8.11
CA SER A 196 13.76 0.91 8.56
C SER A 196 14.70 0.97 9.76
N MET A 197 14.79 -0.13 10.52
CA MET A 197 15.74 -0.33 11.61
C MET A 197 17.03 -1.06 11.17
N GLU A 198 17.13 -1.45 9.89
CA GLU A 198 18.25 -2.21 9.32
C GLU A 198 18.45 -3.59 9.97
N ARG A 199 17.36 -4.25 10.35
CA ARG A 199 17.41 -5.62 10.86
C ARG A 199 17.93 -6.56 9.74
N PRO A 200 18.83 -7.50 10.04
CA PRO A 200 19.29 -8.51 9.07
C PRO A 200 18.13 -9.32 8.51
N LEU A 201 18.17 -9.66 7.21
CA LEU A 201 17.10 -10.41 6.55
C LEU A 201 16.79 -11.73 7.24
N GLU A 202 17.81 -12.44 7.72
CA GLU A 202 17.67 -13.71 8.45
C GLU A 202 16.92 -13.54 9.77
N THR A 203 16.97 -12.34 10.36
CA THR A 203 16.20 -11.98 11.54
C THR A 203 14.77 -11.64 11.18
N ILE A 204 14.55 -10.90 10.08
CA ILE A 204 13.21 -10.59 9.56
C ILE A 204 12.45 -11.89 9.25
N GLU A 205 13.09 -12.84 8.59
CA GLU A 205 12.51 -14.15 8.26
C GLU A 205 12.02 -14.96 9.48
N LYS A 206 12.58 -14.69 10.67
CA LYS A 206 12.24 -15.40 11.92
C LYS A 206 11.22 -14.68 12.78
N GLU A 207 11.23 -13.35 12.74
CA GLU A 207 10.42 -12.50 13.64
C GLU A 207 9.09 -12.09 13.02
N VAL A 208 8.97 -12.01 11.68
CA VAL A 208 7.71 -11.64 11.03
C VAL A 208 6.69 -12.76 11.18
N LYS A 209 5.58 -12.46 11.85
CA LYS A 209 4.47 -13.41 12.11
C LYS A 209 3.15 -12.66 12.17
N LEU A 210 2.07 -13.26 11.68
CA LEU A 210 0.76 -12.63 11.83
C LEU A 210 0.27 -12.76 13.28
N PRO A 211 -0.60 -11.83 13.73
CA PRO A 211 -1.30 -12.01 14.99
C PRO A 211 -2.10 -13.31 15.01
N ALA A 212 -2.05 -14.06 16.11
CA ALA A 212 -2.79 -15.32 16.23
C ALA A 212 -4.31 -15.17 16.03
N ALA A 213 -4.85 -13.98 16.29
CA ALA A 213 -6.26 -13.65 16.05
C ALA A 213 -6.65 -13.61 14.55
N ASP A 214 -5.66 -13.53 13.66
CA ASP A 214 -5.86 -13.53 12.20
C ASP A 214 -5.77 -14.94 11.59
N PHE A 215 -5.38 -15.95 12.36
CA PHE A 215 -5.24 -17.31 11.86
C PHE A 215 -6.60 -17.99 11.63
N VAL A 216 -6.75 -18.60 10.46
CA VAL A 216 -7.93 -19.41 10.10
C VAL A 216 -7.53 -20.81 9.67
N TRP A 217 -6.39 -20.94 9.00
CA TRP A 217 -5.84 -22.19 8.50
C TRP A 217 -4.60 -22.62 9.29
N MET A 218 -4.71 -22.62 10.63
CA MET A 218 -3.58 -22.96 11.50
C MET A 218 -2.97 -24.34 11.14
N PRO A 219 -1.63 -24.48 11.10
CA PRO A 219 -0.59 -23.48 11.38
C PRO A 219 -0.05 -22.76 10.12
N TYR A 220 -0.80 -22.73 9.03
CA TYR A 220 -0.29 -22.42 7.69
C TYR A 220 -0.48 -20.96 7.25
N ASP A 221 -1.12 -20.11 8.06
CA ASP A 221 -1.40 -18.71 7.70
C ASP A 221 -0.16 -17.80 7.77
N ASP A 222 0.87 -18.18 8.54
CA ASP A 222 2.08 -17.37 8.65
C ASP A 222 2.81 -17.24 7.31
N PRO A 223 3.38 -16.05 7.01
CA PRO A 223 4.21 -15.86 5.84
C PRO A 223 5.45 -16.75 5.92
N VAL A 224 5.86 -17.31 4.79
CA VAL A 224 7.12 -18.07 4.72
C VAL A 224 8.27 -17.16 4.29
N ALA A 225 9.51 -17.66 4.41
CA ALA A 225 10.70 -16.92 4.01
C ALA A 225 10.65 -16.43 2.54
N GLU A 226 10.03 -17.17 1.63
CA GLU A 226 9.81 -16.72 0.25
C GLU A 226 8.94 -15.46 0.17
N ASP A 227 7.84 -15.39 0.93
CA ASP A 227 6.94 -14.23 0.97
C ASP A 227 7.67 -13.02 1.58
N ILE A 228 8.44 -13.24 2.64
CA ILE A 228 9.22 -12.22 3.33
C ILE A 228 10.31 -11.66 2.41
N ARG A 229 11.08 -12.52 1.73
CA ARG A 229 12.12 -12.10 0.77
C ARG A 229 11.55 -11.34 -0.40
N HIS A 230 10.38 -11.76 -0.91
CA HIS A 230 9.69 -11.06 -1.99
C HIS A 230 9.34 -9.62 -1.57
N VAL A 231 8.67 -9.45 -0.42
CA VAL A 231 8.31 -8.13 0.10
C VAL A 231 9.54 -7.31 0.49
N TYR A 232 10.59 -7.93 1.03
CA TYR A 232 11.86 -7.27 1.32
C TYR A 232 12.49 -6.71 0.04
N ALA A 233 12.50 -7.47 -1.05
CA ALA A 233 13.02 -7.02 -2.34
C ALA A 233 12.22 -5.83 -2.91
N GLU A 234 10.88 -5.84 -2.81
CA GLU A 234 10.04 -4.71 -3.21
C GLU A 234 10.28 -3.44 -2.38
N LEU A 235 10.61 -3.59 -1.10
CA LEU A 235 10.77 -2.47 -0.16
C LEU A 235 12.20 -1.92 -0.06
N THR A 236 13.16 -2.54 -0.75
CA THR A 236 14.57 -2.15 -0.73
C THR A 236 15.11 -1.77 -2.11
N VAL A 237 16.22 -1.03 -2.14
CA VAL A 237 16.92 -0.71 -3.40
C VAL A 237 17.44 -2.01 -4.05
N PRO A 238 17.43 -2.13 -5.39
CA PRO A 238 17.11 -1.08 -6.37
C PRO A 238 15.63 -0.96 -6.73
N ALA A 239 14.74 -1.83 -6.24
CA ALA A 239 13.32 -1.76 -6.59
C ALA A 239 12.69 -0.50 -5.97
N ALA A 240 12.82 -0.31 -4.65
CA ALA A 240 12.36 0.90 -3.99
C ALA A 240 13.19 2.13 -4.41
N PRO A 241 12.59 3.32 -4.51
CA PRO A 241 11.20 3.65 -4.16
C PRO A 241 10.21 3.49 -5.34
N PHE A 242 10.71 3.20 -6.56
CA PHE A 242 9.92 3.29 -7.80
C PHE A 242 9.47 1.94 -8.36
N GLN A 243 9.67 0.85 -7.63
CA GLN A 243 9.45 -0.54 -8.06
C GLN A 243 10.14 -0.89 -9.39
N GLY A 244 11.31 -0.30 -9.66
CA GLY A 244 12.01 -0.43 -10.95
C GLY A 244 11.27 0.14 -12.16
N LYS A 245 10.15 0.85 -11.95
CA LYS A 245 9.33 1.47 -13.01
C LYS A 245 9.79 2.92 -13.24
N PRO A 246 9.86 3.40 -14.50
CA PRO A 246 10.08 4.82 -14.76
C PRO A 246 8.89 5.63 -14.24
N LEU A 247 9.17 6.85 -13.77
CA LEU A 247 8.10 7.78 -13.41
C LEU A 247 7.31 8.19 -14.66
N SER A 248 5.98 8.23 -14.55
CA SER A 248 5.08 8.57 -15.64
C SER A 248 4.10 9.67 -15.24
N GLY A 249 3.62 10.42 -16.24
CA GLY A 249 2.69 11.53 -16.05
C GLY A 249 3.37 12.89 -15.84
N SER A 250 2.55 13.94 -15.83
CA SER A 250 2.99 15.33 -15.65
C SER A 250 2.93 15.82 -14.20
N LYS A 251 2.42 14.98 -13.29
CA LYS A 251 2.29 15.33 -11.87
C LYS A 251 3.68 15.39 -11.22
N PRO A 252 3.93 16.32 -10.30
CA PRO A 252 5.16 16.31 -9.50
C PRO A 252 5.20 15.05 -8.63
N HIS A 253 6.39 14.48 -8.48
CA HIS A 253 6.62 13.30 -7.64
C HIS A 253 7.40 13.67 -6.37
N ALA A 254 7.16 12.94 -5.29
CA ALA A 254 7.86 13.09 -4.02
C ALA A 254 8.57 11.79 -3.62
N LEU A 255 9.83 11.88 -3.18
CA LEU A 255 10.48 10.81 -2.42
C LEU A 255 10.12 10.98 -0.94
N VAL A 256 9.50 9.98 -0.33
CA VAL A 256 9.00 10.08 1.06
C VAL A 256 9.68 9.02 1.92
N LEU A 257 10.76 9.40 2.59
CA LEU A 257 11.54 8.52 3.45
C LEU A 257 10.97 8.52 4.87
N ILE A 258 10.47 7.37 5.30
CA ILE A 258 9.77 7.20 6.57
C ILE A 258 10.25 5.95 7.29
N GLY A 259 9.91 5.83 8.57
CA GLY A 259 10.19 4.62 9.32
C GLY A 259 11.46 4.71 10.13
N ASP A 260 11.36 4.34 11.40
CA ASP A 260 12.45 3.99 12.30
C ASP A 260 11.83 3.22 13.49
N ARG A 261 12.57 3.07 14.59
CA ARG A 261 12.11 2.34 15.78
C ARG A 261 10.89 2.97 16.45
N TYR A 262 10.78 4.30 16.44
CA TYR A 262 9.76 5.08 17.14
C TYR A 262 8.59 5.41 16.19
N HIS A 263 8.89 5.61 14.91
CA HIS A 263 7.93 5.98 13.89
C HIS A 263 7.67 4.79 12.96
N GLU A 264 6.85 3.84 13.40
CA GLU A 264 6.46 2.68 12.56
C GLU A 264 5.91 3.16 11.18
N PRO A 265 6.38 2.60 10.05
CA PRO A 265 6.12 3.19 8.74
C PRO A 265 4.65 3.17 8.32
N GLY A 266 3.87 2.18 8.76
CA GLY A 266 2.43 2.08 8.49
C GLY A 266 1.65 3.28 9.02
N HIS A 267 1.83 3.65 10.29
CA HIS A 267 1.11 4.81 10.85
C HIS A 267 1.54 6.15 10.28
N VAL A 268 2.84 6.32 10.02
CA VAL A 268 3.36 7.51 9.34
C VAL A 268 2.74 7.65 7.96
N ARG A 269 2.68 6.55 7.19
CA ARG A 269 2.04 6.54 5.87
C ARG A 269 0.54 6.85 5.97
N ASP A 270 -0.18 6.25 6.92
CA ASP A 270 -1.60 6.54 7.13
C ASP A 270 -1.85 8.05 7.38
N GLY A 271 -0.92 8.72 8.07
CA GLY A 271 -0.98 10.17 8.31
C GLY A 271 -0.60 11.03 7.09
N LEU A 272 0.36 10.59 6.28
CA LEU A 272 0.86 11.39 5.14
C LEU A 272 0.07 11.15 3.84
N GLN A 273 -0.50 9.96 3.62
CA GLN A 273 -1.18 9.63 2.37
C GLN A 273 -2.32 10.63 2.03
N PRO A 274 -3.21 11.02 2.97
CA PRO A 274 -4.27 11.99 2.68
C PRO A 274 -3.75 13.38 2.27
N VAL A 275 -2.55 13.77 2.73
CA VAL A 275 -1.90 15.02 2.34
C VAL A 275 -1.57 14.99 0.85
N PHE A 276 -0.98 13.89 0.37
CA PHE A 276 -0.61 13.75 -1.03
C PHE A 276 -1.83 13.58 -1.94
N ASP A 277 -2.82 12.80 -1.51
CA ASP A 277 -4.06 12.59 -2.26
C ASP A 277 -4.78 13.92 -2.55
N ALA A 278 -4.74 14.85 -1.59
CA ALA A 278 -5.36 16.17 -1.72
C ALA A 278 -4.57 17.17 -2.59
N THR A 279 -3.25 17.02 -2.69
CA THR A 279 -2.37 17.97 -3.42
C THR A 279 -2.08 17.55 -4.85
N GLY A 280 -2.29 16.26 -5.17
CA GLY A 280 -1.97 15.68 -6.48
C GLY A 280 -0.47 15.49 -6.73
N VAL A 281 0.39 15.72 -5.74
CA VAL A 281 1.79 15.29 -5.75
C VAL A 281 1.83 13.79 -5.53
N VAL A 282 2.51 13.04 -6.38
CA VAL A 282 2.54 11.56 -6.32
C VAL A 282 3.64 11.11 -5.34
N PRO A 283 3.30 10.50 -4.19
CA PRO A 283 4.28 10.09 -3.20
C PRO A 283 4.88 8.72 -3.52
N HIS A 284 6.19 8.60 -3.35
CA HIS A 284 6.92 7.34 -3.39
C HIS A 284 7.50 7.07 -2.01
N PHE A 285 6.74 6.35 -1.20
CA PHE A 285 7.14 5.98 0.15
C PHE A 285 8.25 4.95 0.14
N THR A 286 9.26 5.15 0.99
CA THR A 286 10.34 4.19 1.19
C THR A 286 10.76 4.16 2.66
N VAL A 287 11.17 2.97 3.09
CA VAL A 287 11.75 2.69 4.42
C VAL A 287 13.25 2.40 4.34
N ASP A 288 13.76 2.18 3.13
CA ASP A 288 15.16 1.88 2.89
C ASP A 288 15.94 3.18 2.72
N VAL A 289 16.82 3.44 3.69
CA VAL A 289 17.61 4.67 3.77
C VAL A 289 18.49 4.86 2.53
N ARG A 290 18.88 3.76 1.85
CA ARG A 290 19.71 3.77 0.64
C ARG A 290 18.98 4.36 -0.56
N ALA A 291 17.64 4.43 -0.52
CA ALA A 291 16.84 5.09 -1.55
C ALA A 291 17.06 6.62 -1.56
N LEU A 292 17.55 7.21 -0.46
CA LEU A 292 17.99 8.60 -0.43
C LEU A 292 19.38 8.72 -1.09
N ASN A 293 19.39 8.92 -2.40
CA ASN A 293 20.60 9.11 -3.19
C ASN A 293 20.34 10.10 -4.34
N ALA A 294 21.42 10.57 -4.97
CA ALA A 294 21.34 11.58 -6.02
C ALA A 294 20.52 11.12 -7.24
N GLU A 295 20.58 9.84 -7.61
CA GLU A 295 19.86 9.29 -8.76
C GLU A 295 18.34 9.34 -8.55
N ASN A 296 17.88 8.93 -7.37
CA ASN A 296 16.46 8.95 -7.03
C ASN A 296 15.95 10.38 -6.83
N LEU A 297 16.75 11.25 -6.19
CA LEU A 297 16.40 12.66 -6.01
C LEU A 297 16.31 13.42 -7.34
N ALA A 298 17.08 13.03 -8.36
CA ALA A 298 16.99 13.64 -9.70
C ALA A 298 15.66 13.37 -10.41
N LYS A 299 14.91 12.34 -9.98
CA LYS A 299 13.62 11.93 -10.58
C LYS A 299 12.42 12.63 -9.95
N VAL A 300 12.56 13.25 -8.77
CA VAL A 300 11.46 13.83 -7.99
C VAL A 300 11.56 15.35 -7.87
N LYS A 301 10.46 15.99 -7.44
CA LYS A 301 10.40 17.44 -7.14
C LYS A 301 10.42 17.75 -5.65
N LEU A 302 10.01 16.79 -4.83
CA LEU A 302 9.89 16.93 -3.40
C LEU A 302 10.61 15.79 -2.68
N LEU A 303 11.36 16.11 -1.63
CA LEU A 303 11.82 15.17 -0.63
C LEU A 303 11.00 15.40 0.64
N VAL A 304 10.49 14.33 1.24
CA VAL A 304 9.89 14.34 2.57
C VAL A 304 10.63 13.34 3.44
N ILE A 305 11.05 13.75 4.63
CA ILE A 305 11.62 12.84 5.63
C ILE A 305 10.79 12.95 6.90
N LEU A 306 10.29 11.81 7.40
CA LEU A 306 9.72 11.66 8.74
C LEU A 306 10.28 10.38 9.36
N ARG A 307 11.45 10.55 9.96
CA ARG A 307 12.16 9.56 10.77
C ARG A 307 13.31 10.23 11.53
N ASP A 308 13.85 9.53 12.52
CA ASP A 308 15.03 9.90 13.26
C ASP A 308 16.35 9.56 12.53
N GLY A 309 17.47 9.90 13.18
CA GLY A 309 18.82 9.61 12.69
C GLY A 309 19.32 8.21 12.99
N MET A 310 18.55 7.35 13.67
CA MET A 310 19.00 6.07 14.22
C MET A 310 18.63 4.87 13.34
N MET A 311 19.48 3.85 13.37
CA MET A 311 19.18 2.47 12.96
C MET A 311 19.61 1.50 14.05
N TRP A 312 18.88 0.40 14.19
CA TRP A 312 19.00 -0.57 15.28
C TRP A 312 19.14 -1.99 14.72
N PRO A 313 20.25 -2.32 14.05
CA PRO A 313 20.42 -3.61 13.37
C PRO A 313 20.32 -4.80 14.33
N ASP A 314 20.89 -4.64 15.53
CA ASP A 314 20.86 -5.65 16.61
C ASP A 314 19.58 -5.57 17.47
N GLY A 315 18.58 -4.81 17.01
CA GLY A 315 17.29 -4.65 17.69
C GLY A 315 17.30 -3.66 18.86
N PRO A 316 16.18 -3.57 19.62
CA PRO A 316 15.94 -2.52 20.61
C PRO A 316 16.95 -2.43 21.77
N ALA A 317 17.62 -3.54 22.08
CA ALA A 317 18.64 -3.63 23.13
C ALA A 317 20.08 -3.44 22.61
N GLY A 318 20.25 -3.36 21.29
CA GLY A 318 21.53 -3.17 20.63
C GLY A 318 22.05 -1.74 20.67
N LYS A 319 23.20 -1.49 20.03
CA LYS A 319 23.68 -0.12 19.80
C LYS A 319 23.07 0.43 18.52
N TYR A 320 22.59 1.66 18.58
CA TYR A 320 22.18 2.35 17.36
C TYR A 320 23.40 2.82 16.56
N ARG A 321 23.22 3.03 15.25
CA ARG A 321 24.13 3.79 14.41
C ARG A 321 23.42 4.89 13.65
N ILE A 322 24.15 5.93 13.27
CA ILE A 322 23.63 7.02 12.44
C ILE A 322 23.63 6.54 10.99
N TRP A 323 22.50 6.70 10.31
CA TRP A 323 22.30 6.14 8.97
C TRP A 323 22.75 7.06 7.83
N MET A 324 22.62 8.37 8.02
CA MET A 324 22.85 9.33 6.94
C MET A 324 24.34 9.48 6.69
N THR A 325 24.78 9.15 5.48
CA THR A 325 26.19 9.30 5.07
C THR A 325 26.48 10.70 4.56
N PRO A 326 27.76 11.14 4.51
CA PRO A 326 28.14 12.41 3.91
C PRO A 326 27.66 12.59 2.46
N GLU A 327 27.64 11.51 1.68
CA GLU A 327 27.13 11.51 0.30
C GLU A 327 25.63 11.77 0.25
N GLN A 328 24.87 11.22 1.20
CA GLN A 328 23.43 11.46 1.32
C GLN A 328 23.14 12.89 1.77
N GLU A 329 23.89 13.41 2.75
CA GLU A 329 23.79 14.82 3.16
C GLU A 329 24.03 15.75 1.96
N LYS A 330 25.10 15.48 1.20
CA LYS A 330 25.42 16.23 -0.02
C LYS A 330 24.29 16.10 -1.05
N ALA A 331 23.73 14.92 -1.24
CA ALA A 331 22.66 14.70 -2.21
C ALA A 331 21.40 15.51 -1.87
N VAL A 332 21.03 15.61 -0.59
CA VAL A 332 19.91 16.45 -0.12
C VAL A 332 20.20 17.93 -0.40
N VAL A 333 21.39 18.41 -0.04
CA VAL A 333 21.78 19.82 -0.23
C VAL A 333 21.82 20.19 -1.70
N ASP A 334 22.43 19.36 -2.54
CA ASP A 334 22.46 19.55 -4.00
C ASP A 334 21.05 19.52 -4.61
N PHE A 335 20.18 18.62 -4.14
CA PHE A 335 18.80 18.51 -4.60
C PHE A 335 18.03 19.81 -4.34
N VAL A 336 18.11 20.34 -3.12
CA VAL A 336 17.46 21.61 -2.77
C VAL A 336 18.08 22.78 -3.54
N ASN A 337 19.41 22.89 -3.58
CA ASN A 337 20.09 23.98 -4.30
C ASN A 337 19.73 24.04 -5.80
N ARG A 338 19.40 22.91 -6.42
CA ARG A 338 18.96 22.83 -7.83
C ARG A 338 17.46 23.09 -8.04
N GLY A 339 16.71 23.37 -6.98
CA GLY A 339 15.28 23.71 -7.06
C GLY A 339 14.32 22.65 -6.52
N GLY A 340 14.83 21.62 -5.83
CA GLY A 340 13.99 20.67 -5.11
C GLY A 340 13.35 21.30 -3.86
N GLY A 341 12.13 20.85 -3.53
CA GLY A 341 11.48 21.15 -2.26
C GLY A 341 11.83 20.09 -1.21
N PHE A 342 12.07 20.50 0.04
CA PHE A 342 12.33 19.58 1.16
C PHE A 342 11.39 19.85 2.34
N LEU A 343 10.56 18.86 2.66
CA LEU A 343 9.74 18.82 3.86
C LEU A 343 10.42 17.95 4.93
N ASN A 344 10.90 18.59 5.99
CA ASN A 344 11.53 17.94 7.12
C ASN A 344 10.51 17.84 8.27
N LEU A 345 10.09 16.63 8.64
CA LEU A 345 9.05 16.43 9.63
C LEU A 345 9.61 15.86 10.94
N HIS A 346 9.08 16.39 12.04
CA HIS A 346 9.25 15.87 13.39
C HIS A 346 10.73 15.66 13.79
N ASN A 347 11.20 14.42 13.88
CA ASN A 347 12.57 14.13 14.35
C ASN A 347 13.61 13.94 13.25
N SER A 348 13.38 14.53 12.07
CA SER A 348 14.33 14.47 10.95
C SER A 348 15.53 15.42 11.08
N MET A 349 15.92 15.77 12.31
CA MET A 349 17.08 16.60 12.67
C MET A 349 17.94 15.98 13.78
N GLY A 350 17.65 14.75 14.21
CA GLY A 350 18.36 14.07 15.30
C GLY A 350 19.70 13.47 14.89
N LEU A 351 20.73 13.68 15.72
CA LEU A 351 22.02 12.95 15.73
C LEU A 351 22.96 13.18 14.54
N TYR A 352 22.63 14.11 13.64
CA TYR A 352 23.53 14.48 12.55
C TYR A 352 24.64 15.44 13.04
N PRO A 353 25.79 15.52 12.34
CA PRO A 353 26.87 16.42 12.73
C PRO A 353 26.37 17.87 12.84
N GLU A 354 26.59 18.52 13.99
CA GLU A 354 26.04 19.85 14.29
C GLU A 354 26.40 20.91 13.25
N ASN A 355 27.62 20.84 12.72
CA ASN A 355 28.11 21.75 11.68
C ASN A 355 28.04 21.15 10.26
N GLY A 356 27.36 20.01 10.13
CA GLY A 356 27.17 19.29 8.89
C GLY A 356 26.27 20.05 7.91
N PRO A 357 26.43 19.79 6.61
CA PRO A 357 25.67 20.50 5.57
C PRO A 357 24.16 20.23 5.66
N TYR A 358 23.71 19.07 6.16
CA TYR A 358 22.28 18.78 6.32
C TYR A 358 21.61 19.68 7.37
N LEU A 359 22.14 19.78 8.59
CA LEU A 359 21.54 20.63 9.64
C LEU A 359 21.63 22.13 9.28
N LYS A 360 22.72 22.54 8.62
CA LYS A 360 22.85 23.91 8.08
C LYS A 360 21.76 24.26 7.06
N LEU A 361 21.34 23.28 6.26
CA LEU A 361 20.24 23.39 5.29
C LEU A 361 18.86 23.34 5.96
N VAL A 362 18.66 22.52 6.99
CA VAL A 362 17.35 22.51 7.68
C VAL A 362 17.14 23.79 8.48
N GLY A 363 18.22 24.40 8.97
CA GLY A 363 18.16 25.66 9.72
C GLY A 363 17.77 25.47 11.19
N GLY A 364 17.93 24.25 11.72
CA GLY A 364 17.69 23.92 13.11
C GLY A 364 18.31 22.57 13.48
N LYS A 365 18.25 22.20 14.76
CA LYS A 365 18.72 20.90 15.26
C LYS A 365 17.79 20.34 16.31
N TYR A 366 17.78 19.03 16.45
CA TYR A 366 17.09 18.35 17.54
C TYR A 366 17.96 18.35 18.81
N ILE A 367 17.36 18.70 19.95
CA ILE A 367 18.05 18.72 21.26
C ILE A 367 17.33 17.87 22.32
N GLY A 368 16.31 17.11 21.92
CA GLY A 368 15.42 16.38 22.84
C GLY A 368 13.96 16.84 22.75
N HIS A 369 13.10 16.13 23.47
CA HIS A 369 11.68 16.40 23.62
C HIS A 369 11.25 16.29 25.09
N GLY A 370 10.11 16.91 25.43
CA GLY A 370 9.40 16.69 26.68
C GLY A 370 8.66 15.33 26.70
N PRO A 371 7.94 14.99 27.78
CA PRO A 371 7.04 13.83 27.76
C PRO A 371 5.96 13.98 26.68
N LEU A 372 5.26 12.88 26.35
CA LEU A 372 4.03 12.96 25.57
C LEU A 372 3.02 13.83 26.34
N GLU A 373 2.58 14.92 25.73
CA GLU A 373 1.66 15.86 26.34
C GLU A 373 0.74 16.49 25.30
N ARG A 374 -0.27 17.22 25.78
CA ARG A 374 -1.03 18.13 24.93
C ARG A 374 -0.41 19.51 25.04
N PHE A 375 -0.03 20.09 23.91
CA PHE A 375 0.50 21.44 23.84
C PHE A 375 -0.18 22.24 22.73
N ARG A 376 -0.20 23.55 22.89
CA ARG A 376 -0.76 24.46 21.88
C ARG A 376 0.30 24.70 20.80
N VAL A 377 -0.11 24.66 19.54
CA VAL A 377 0.65 25.14 18.39
C VAL A 377 0.00 26.42 17.90
N GLU A 378 0.77 27.48 17.90
CA GLU A 378 0.37 28.85 17.57
C GLU A 378 0.95 29.26 16.22
N VAL A 379 0.13 29.83 15.36
CA VAL A 379 0.58 30.37 14.08
C VAL A 379 1.15 31.76 14.32
N VAL A 380 2.46 31.95 14.11
CA VAL A 380 3.11 33.26 14.33
C VAL A 380 3.12 34.14 13.09
N ASP A 381 2.93 33.54 11.91
CA ASP A 381 2.86 34.25 10.65
C ASP A 381 1.70 33.74 9.81
N HIS A 382 0.62 34.49 9.75
CA HIS A 382 -0.58 34.15 8.97
C HIS A 382 -0.50 34.52 7.49
N THR A 383 0.59 35.18 7.06
CA THR A 383 0.74 35.68 5.69
C THR A 383 1.45 34.70 4.76
N HIS A 384 2.20 33.74 5.33
CA HIS A 384 2.90 32.74 4.55
C HIS A 384 1.92 31.77 3.86
N PRO A 385 2.16 31.32 2.61
CA PRO A 385 1.28 30.39 1.92
C PRO A 385 0.99 29.10 2.71
N ILE A 386 1.99 28.59 3.43
CA ILE A 386 1.88 27.36 4.25
C ILE A 386 0.87 27.50 5.40
N THR A 387 0.71 28.69 5.97
CA THR A 387 -0.10 28.95 7.16
C THR A 387 -1.41 29.66 6.84
N ARG A 388 -1.71 29.89 5.55
CA ARG A 388 -2.88 30.68 5.13
C ARG A 388 -4.19 30.04 5.61
N GLY A 389 -4.84 30.74 6.54
CA GLY A 389 -6.11 30.31 7.15
C GLY A 389 -5.99 29.10 8.08
N VAL A 390 -4.77 28.68 8.44
CA VAL A 390 -4.51 27.73 9.53
C VAL A 390 -4.78 28.47 10.85
N GLN A 391 -5.51 27.82 11.74
CA GLN A 391 -5.75 28.33 13.10
C GLN A 391 -4.77 27.73 14.08
N ASP A 392 -4.66 28.34 15.26
CA ASP A 392 -4.02 27.68 16.39
C ASP A 392 -4.73 26.36 16.71
N PHE A 393 -3.96 25.35 17.10
CA PHE A 393 -4.49 24.03 17.40
C PHE A 393 -3.77 23.40 18.59
N PHE A 394 -4.37 22.36 19.15
CA PHE A 394 -3.71 21.51 20.13
C PHE A 394 -3.18 20.25 19.45
N ALA A 395 -1.95 19.87 19.79
CA ALA A 395 -1.35 18.61 19.40
C ALA A 395 -1.14 17.73 20.64
N ALA A 396 -1.46 16.44 20.54
CA ALA A 396 -1.07 15.43 21.51
C ALA A 396 0.15 14.69 20.96
N ASP A 397 1.34 15.13 21.36
CA ASP A 397 2.59 14.76 20.69
C ASP A 397 3.79 14.90 21.64
N GLU A 398 5.00 14.64 21.14
CA GLU A 398 6.25 15.00 21.81
C GLU A 398 6.59 16.48 21.51
N GLN A 399 6.57 17.34 22.54
CA GLN A 399 6.94 18.75 22.36
C GLN A 399 8.44 18.87 22.08
N HIS A 400 8.79 19.07 20.81
CA HIS A 400 10.15 19.43 20.40
C HIS A 400 10.45 20.90 20.71
N THR A 401 11.67 21.18 21.17
CA THR A 401 12.14 22.55 21.44
C THR A 401 13.42 22.88 20.67
N PRO A 402 13.41 22.76 19.33
CA PRO A 402 14.62 22.88 18.52
C PRO A 402 15.13 24.33 18.54
N PRO A 403 16.43 24.56 18.79
CA PRO A 403 17.05 25.81 18.38
C PRO A 403 17.06 25.89 16.86
N TYR A 404 16.90 27.11 16.35
CA TYR A 404 16.83 27.40 14.92
C TYR A 404 17.65 28.66 14.58
N ASP A 405 18.00 28.81 13.32
CA ASP A 405 18.76 29.95 12.78
C ASP A 405 17.80 31.07 12.35
N ASP A 406 17.49 31.98 13.28
CA ASP A 406 16.56 33.10 13.09
C ASP A 406 17.04 34.16 12.08
N THR A 407 18.32 34.14 11.72
CA THR A 407 18.88 35.00 10.66
C THR A 407 18.59 34.46 9.26
N LYS A 408 18.22 33.17 9.16
CA LYS A 408 18.02 32.45 7.90
C LYS A 408 16.57 32.11 7.63
N VAL A 409 15.85 31.64 8.64
CA VAL A 409 14.53 31.03 8.44
C VAL A 409 13.40 31.96 8.85
N ARG A 410 12.28 31.84 8.14
CA ARG A 410 11.03 32.52 8.49
C ARG A 410 10.24 31.61 9.42
N LEU A 411 10.09 32.01 10.69
CA LEU A 411 9.32 31.27 11.67
C LEU A 411 7.84 31.32 11.32
N LEU A 412 7.18 30.15 11.29
CA LEU A 412 5.77 30.01 10.95
C LEU A 412 4.92 29.62 12.15
N LEU A 413 5.47 28.79 13.03
CA LEU A 413 4.76 28.23 14.18
C LEU A 413 5.61 28.28 15.45
N ARG A 414 4.93 28.47 16.59
CA ARG A 414 5.48 28.19 17.91
C ARG A 414 4.64 27.14 18.62
N ASN A 415 5.25 26.36 19.50
CA ASN A 415 4.51 25.55 20.45
C ASN A 415 4.57 26.17 21.84
N ARG A 416 3.58 25.86 22.68
CA ARG A 416 3.48 26.28 24.08
C ARG A 416 2.90 25.11 24.90
N SER A 417 3.69 24.59 25.84
CA SER A 417 3.21 23.60 26.81
C SER A 417 2.29 24.22 27.86
N ASP A 418 1.63 23.38 28.64
CA ASP A 418 0.78 23.82 29.77
C ASP A 418 1.60 24.54 30.86
N GLU A 419 2.87 24.16 31.02
CA GLU A 419 3.83 24.84 31.91
C GLU A 419 4.32 26.20 31.35
N GLY A 420 3.85 26.59 30.17
CA GLY A 420 4.18 27.86 29.52
C GLY A 420 5.53 27.86 28.78
N LYS A 421 6.19 26.71 28.62
CA LYS A 421 7.42 26.60 27.84
C LYS A 421 7.11 26.75 26.36
N THR A 422 7.74 27.74 25.72
CA THR A 422 7.55 28.02 24.29
C THR A 422 8.78 27.70 23.45
N ALA A 423 8.59 27.16 22.25
CA ALA A 423 9.67 26.97 21.28
C ALA A 423 9.19 27.08 19.83
N ALA A 424 10.13 27.13 18.89
CA ALA A 424 9.81 27.03 17.47
C ALA A 424 9.20 25.66 17.14
N ALA A 425 8.12 25.65 16.37
CA ALA A 425 7.40 24.43 15.97
C ALA A 425 7.31 24.26 14.45
N GLY A 426 7.71 25.27 13.68
CA GLY A 426 7.83 25.16 12.24
C GLY A 426 8.33 26.44 11.59
N TRP A 427 9.08 26.30 10.51
CA TRP A 427 9.68 27.39 9.75
C TRP A 427 9.82 27.02 8.29
N ALA A 428 10.01 28.01 7.43
CA ALA A 428 10.31 27.81 6.03
C ALA A 428 11.29 28.88 5.51
N TYR A 429 12.01 28.54 4.44
CA TYR A 429 12.84 29.49 3.69
C TYR A 429 13.23 28.93 2.31
N GLU A 430 13.86 29.75 1.48
CA GLU A 430 14.21 29.43 0.08
C GLU A 430 15.73 29.43 -0.14
N PRO A 431 16.46 28.36 0.25
CA PRO A 431 17.90 28.26 -0.02
C PRO A 431 18.18 28.01 -1.50
N GLY A 432 19.10 28.81 -2.07
CA GLY A 432 19.51 28.66 -3.47
C GLY A 432 18.33 28.86 -4.41
N ARG A 433 17.94 27.81 -5.15
CA ARG A 433 16.76 27.79 -6.02
C ARG A 433 15.60 26.97 -5.45
N GLY A 434 15.81 26.31 -4.32
CA GLY A 434 14.86 25.38 -3.72
C GLY A 434 14.13 25.97 -2.54
N ARG A 435 13.41 25.10 -1.84
CA ARG A 435 12.55 25.46 -0.73
C ARG A 435 12.68 24.44 0.38
N VAL A 436 12.71 24.90 1.63
CA VAL A 436 12.76 24.04 2.81
C VAL A 436 11.64 24.45 3.75
N CYS A 437 10.94 23.47 4.30
CA CYS A 437 10.00 23.66 5.40
C CYS A 437 10.27 22.58 6.46
N HIS A 438 10.36 23.00 7.72
CA HIS A 438 10.37 22.11 8.86
C HIS A 438 9.06 22.26 9.65
N LEU A 439 8.47 21.14 10.05
CA LEU A 439 7.33 21.08 10.97
C LEU A 439 7.63 20.08 12.08
N ALA A 440 7.50 20.49 13.34
CA ALA A 440 8.00 19.73 14.49
C ALA A 440 7.05 18.62 15.00
N SER A 441 5.75 18.72 14.72
CA SER A 441 4.79 17.68 15.07
C SER A 441 4.84 16.50 14.10
N GLY A 442 4.50 15.30 14.57
CA GLY A 442 4.40 14.12 13.71
C GLY A 442 4.77 12.78 14.35
N HIS A 443 4.96 12.67 15.67
CA HIS A 443 5.22 11.38 16.32
C HIS A 443 3.96 10.51 16.37
N THR A 444 2.85 11.10 16.82
CA THR A 444 1.62 10.35 17.11
C THR A 444 0.65 10.35 15.93
N ARG A 445 -0.20 9.30 15.88
CA ARG A 445 -1.36 9.26 14.96
C ARG A 445 -2.32 10.43 15.20
N GLU A 446 -2.51 10.87 16.44
CA GLU A 446 -3.40 11.99 16.79
C GLU A 446 -2.86 13.31 16.22
N ALA A 447 -1.55 13.57 16.35
CA ALA A 447 -0.91 14.75 15.78
C ALA A 447 -0.94 14.72 14.25
N LEU A 448 -0.55 13.59 13.64
CA LEU A 448 -0.60 13.43 12.18
C LEU A 448 -2.03 13.56 11.64
N GLY A 449 -3.05 13.10 12.37
CA GLY A 449 -4.46 13.18 11.98
C GLY A 449 -5.15 14.50 12.29
N ASN A 450 -4.50 15.43 12.99
CA ASN A 450 -5.10 16.72 13.35
C ASN A 450 -5.47 17.52 12.09
N ALA A 451 -6.68 18.08 12.04
CA ALA A 451 -7.20 18.75 10.85
C ALA A 451 -6.38 19.98 10.42
N GLU A 452 -5.93 20.79 11.38
CA GLU A 452 -5.09 21.97 11.10
C GLU A 452 -3.68 21.53 10.69
N PHE A 453 -3.13 20.49 11.32
CA PHE A 453 -1.82 19.95 10.92
C PHE A 453 -1.86 19.29 9.52
N GLN A 454 -2.93 18.57 9.20
CA GLN A 454 -3.20 18.05 7.86
C GLN A 454 -3.26 19.18 6.82
N ARG A 455 -3.95 20.30 7.14
CA ARG A 455 -4.00 21.47 6.26
C ARG A 455 -2.63 22.10 6.07
N LEU A 456 -1.89 22.27 7.15
CA LEU A 456 -0.53 22.81 7.14
C LEU A 456 0.41 21.94 6.27
N MET A 457 0.39 20.62 6.45
CA MET A 457 1.18 19.68 5.63
C MET A 457 0.80 19.76 4.15
N ARG A 458 -0.49 19.87 3.81
CA ARG A 458 -0.94 20.03 2.41
C ARG A 458 -0.35 21.29 1.78
N GLN A 459 -0.49 22.43 2.46
CA GLN A 459 0.02 23.71 1.96
C GLN A 459 1.56 23.73 1.90
N ALA A 460 2.24 23.03 2.83
CA ALA A 460 3.68 22.82 2.75
C ALA A 460 4.07 22.00 1.52
N VAL A 461 3.40 20.88 1.26
CA VAL A 461 3.62 20.04 0.06
C VAL A 461 3.39 20.84 -1.23
N GLU A 462 2.33 21.62 -1.32
CA GLU A 462 2.05 22.49 -2.49
C GLU A 462 3.13 23.54 -2.69
N TRP A 463 3.47 24.29 -1.64
CA TRP A 463 4.48 25.33 -1.70
C TRP A 463 5.86 24.77 -2.08
N LEU A 464 6.26 23.64 -1.49
CA LEU A 464 7.53 22.98 -1.79
C LEU A 464 7.57 22.37 -3.20
N ALA A 465 6.43 21.91 -3.72
CA ALA A 465 6.32 21.40 -5.09
C ALA A 465 6.21 22.51 -6.15
N GLY A 466 6.19 23.79 -5.75
CA GLY A 466 6.11 24.94 -6.65
C GLY A 466 4.71 25.19 -7.22
N ARG A 467 3.66 24.85 -6.47
CA ARG A 467 2.26 24.96 -6.88
C ARG A 467 1.52 26.10 -6.19
#